data_AF-A0A241RTR1-F1
#
_entry.id   AF-A0A241RTR1-F1
#
_cell.length_a   1.000
_cell.length_b   1.000
_cell.length_c   1.000
_cell.angle_alpha   90.00
_cell.angle_beta   90.00
_cell.angle_gamma   90.00
#
_symmetry.space_group_name_H-M   'P 1'
#
loop_
_entity.id
_entity.type
_entity.pdbx_description
1 polymer ?
#
loop_
_entity_poly.entity_id
_entity_poly.type
_entity_poly.pdbx_seq_one_letter_code
_entity_poly.pdbx_strand_id
1 'polypeptide(L)'
;METGILKQVDLTTTTERYFFVQAQRLAGYIWIRSVQNFKPLELTFRLSDLRVSQHRAVAARGDVQYEFNDDTGGLVTQLADWVS
;
A
#
# COMPACT_ATOMS: atom_id res chain seq x y z
N MET A 1 12.57 -1.50 7.79
CA MET A 1 11.91 -1.23 6.50
C MET A 1 10.92 -2.34 6.36
N GLU A 2 9.66 -2.03 6.66
CA GLU A 2 8.65 -3.07 6.79
C GLU A 2 8.13 -3.51 5.42
N THR A 3 7.80 -4.80 5.35
CA THR A 3 7.15 -5.44 4.21
C THR A 3 5.74 -5.86 4.60
N GLY A 4 4.87 -6.00 3.60
CA GLY A 4 3.49 -6.41 3.82
C GLY A 4 2.79 -6.80 2.53
N ILE A 5 1.50 -7.10 2.65
CA ILE A 5 0.67 -7.49 1.52
C ILE A 5 -0.12 -6.27 1.04
N LEU A 6 0.01 -5.99 -0.25
CA LEU A 6 -0.83 -5.04 -0.95
C LEU A 6 -1.83 -5.79 -1.82
N LYS A 7 -3.11 -5.56 -1.56
CA LYS A 7 -4.21 -5.95 -2.43
C LYS A 7 -4.57 -4.78 -3.33
N GLN A 8 -4.47 -4.97 -4.63
CA GLN A 8 -4.98 -4.06 -5.65
C GLN A 8 -6.35 -4.57 -6.12
N VAL A 9 -7.35 -3.70 -6.11
CA VAL A 9 -8.71 -3.99 -6.59
C VAL A 9 -9.05 -3.02 -7.70
N ASP A 10 -9.31 -3.56 -8.89
CA ASP A 10 -9.92 -2.79 -9.98
C ASP A 10 -11.43 -2.67 -9.69
N LEU A 11 -11.90 -1.45 -9.47
CA LEU A 11 -13.27 -1.15 -9.04
C LEU A 11 -14.29 -1.34 -10.18
N THR A 12 -13.84 -1.36 -11.43
CA THR A 12 -14.69 -1.56 -12.61
C THR A 12 -14.94 -3.04 -12.88
N THR A 13 -13.90 -3.85 -12.77
CA THR A 13 -13.92 -5.29 -13.11
C THR A 13 -13.98 -6.19 -11.88
N THR A 14 -13.85 -5.64 -10.68
CA THR A 14 -13.69 -6.36 -9.40
C THR A 14 -12.47 -7.30 -9.35
N THR A 15 -11.55 -7.16 -10.30
CA THR A 15 -10.34 -8.01 -10.36
C THR A 15 -9.41 -7.67 -9.20
N GLU A 16 -8.97 -8.70 -8.48
CA GLU A 16 -8.04 -8.56 -7.37
C GLU A 16 -6.64 -9.06 -7.74
N ARG A 17 -5.61 -8.34 -7.30
CA ARG A 17 -4.20 -8.73 -7.43
C ARG A 17 -3.48 -8.52 -6.12
N TYR A 18 -2.60 -9.44 -5.78
CA TYR A 18 -1.85 -9.42 -4.53
C TYR A 18 -0.35 -9.31 -4.80
N PHE A 19 0.29 -8.44 -4.02
CA PHE A 19 1.71 -8.15 -4.11
C PHE A 19 2.34 -8.20 -2.72
N PHE A 20 3.54 -8.76 -2.63
CA PHE A 20 4.39 -8.57 -1.46
C PHE A 20 5.22 -7.31 -1.69
N VAL A 21 5.03 -6.30 -0.84
CA VAL A 21 5.57 -4.95 -1.06
C VAL A 21 6.40 -4.48 0.12
N GLN A 22 7.25 -3.49 -0.15
CA GLN A 22 7.90 -2.64 0.85
C GLN A 22 7.48 -1.19 0.62
N ALA A 23 7.47 -0.39 1.68
CA ALA A 23 7.20 1.05 1.60
C ALA A 23 8.38 1.89 2.12
N GLN A 24 8.57 3.06 1.50
CA GLN A 24 9.55 4.06 1.88
C GLN A 24 8.87 5.44 1.93
N ARG A 25 9.12 6.19 3.01
CA ARG A 25 8.68 7.57 3.12
C ARG A 25 9.60 8.49 2.32
N LEU A 26 8.98 9.36 1.54
CA LEU A 26 9.60 10.49 0.86
C LEU A 26 8.97 11.80 1.41
N ALA A 27 9.49 12.96 1.02
CA ALA A 27 8.97 14.25 1.48
C ALA A 27 7.50 14.47 1.02
N GLY A 28 6.53 14.18 1.89
CA GLY A 28 5.09 14.28 1.61
C GLY A 28 4.48 13.09 0.86
N TYR A 29 5.28 12.07 0.52
CA TYR A 29 4.85 10.92 -0.28
C TYR A 29 5.27 9.61 0.36
N ILE A 30 4.62 8.54 -0.07
CA ILE A 30 5.00 7.16 0.19
C ILE A 30 5.28 6.51 -1.16
N TRP A 31 6.46 5.94 -1.29
CA TRP A 31 6.84 5.09 -2.41
C TRP A 31 6.70 3.62 -2.00
N ILE A 32 6.05 2.83 -2.85
CA ILE A 32 5.74 1.42 -2.60
C ILE A 32 6.18 0.63 -3.81
N ARG A 33 6.92 -0.46 -3.57
CA ARG A 33 7.32 -1.37 -4.64
C ARG A 33 7.10 -2.82 -4.25
N SER A 34 6.80 -3.65 -5.24
CA SER A 34 6.85 -5.09 -5.11
C SER A 34 8.30 -5.53 -4.89
N VAL A 35 8.50 -6.48 -3.97
CA VAL A 35 9.80 -7.14 -3.77
C VAL A 35 9.94 -8.39 -4.64
N GLN A 36 8.93 -8.72 -5.45
CA GLN A 36 8.88 -9.90 -6.30
C GLN A 36 9.27 -9.53 -7.74
N ASN A 37 10.40 -10.05 -8.23
CA ASN A 37 10.91 -9.74 -9.58
C ASN A 37 9.94 -10.14 -10.71
N PHE A 38 9.14 -11.19 -10.52
CA PHE A 38 8.18 -11.69 -11.52
C PHE A 38 6.80 -11.00 -11.46
N LYS A 39 6.59 -10.09 -10.49
CA LYS A 39 5.39 -9.27 -10.34
C LYS A 39 5.80 -7.82 -10.05
N PRO A 40 6.36 -7.11 -11.05
CA PRO A 40 6.79 -5.74 -10.86
C PRO A 40 5.57 -4.86 -10.55
N LEU A 41 5.72 -4.04 -9.52
CA LEU A 41 4.75 -3.00 -9.14
C LEU A 41 5.54 -1.87 -8.52
N GLU A 42 5.23 -0.65 -8.92
CA GLU A 42 5.77 0.56 -8.31
C GLU A 42 4.67 1.62 -8.24
N LEU A 43 4.48 2.20 -7.07
CA LEU A 43 3.42 3.15 -6.75
C LEU A 43 3.96 4.29 -5.90
N THR A 44 3.42 5.48 -6.12
CA THR A 44 3.68 6.64 -5.27
C THR A 44 2.35 7.27 -4.88
N PHE A 45 2.13 7.43 -3.59
CA PHE A 45 0.95 8.07 -3.02
C PHE A 45 1.36 9.30 -2.22
N ARG A 46 0.51 10.32 -2.14
CA ARG A 46 0.70 11.36 -1.11
C ARG A 46 0.33 10.77 0.24
N LEU A 47 1.02 11.20 1.29
CA LEU A 47 0.64 10.82 2.66
C LEU A 47 -0.81 11.21 2.99
N SER A 48 -1.26 12.35 2.48
CA SER A 48 -2.64 12.85 2.64
C SER A 48 -3.72 11.96 2.01
N ASP A 49 -3.34 11.13 1.03
CA ASP A 49 -4.29 10.28 0.30
C ASP A 49 -4.48 8.93 1.01
N LEU A 50 -3.62 8.61 1.98
CA LEU A 50 -3.66 7.38 2.73
C LEU A 50 -4.67 7.48 3.89
N ARG A 51 -5.66 6.60 3.88
CA ARG A 51 -6.59 6.42 5.00
C ARG A 51 -6.15 5.22 5.83
N VAL A 52 -5.72 5.46 7.06
CA VAL A 52 -5.24 4.43 7.97
C VAL A 52 -6.28 4.13 9.05
N SER A 53 -6.48 2.85 9.31
CA SER A 53 -7.29 2.30 10.41
C SER A 53 -6.48 1.24 11.16
N GLN A 54 -6.95 0.78 12.32
CA GLN A 54 -6.19 -0.07 13.25
C GLN A 54 -5.50 -1.30 12.62
N HIS A 55 -6.03 -1.87 11.53
CA HIS A 55 -5.47 -3.07 10.88
C HIS A 55 -5.30 -2.95 9.37
N ARG A 56 -5.57 -1.77 8.81
CA ARG A 56 -5.61 -1.59 7.36
C ARG A 56 -5.30 -0.15 6.98
N ALA A 57 -4.50 0.01 5.92
CA ALA A 57 -4.36 1.29 5.22
C ALA A 57 -4.95 1.18 3.80
N VAL A 58 -5.54 2.26 3.30
CA VAL A 58 -6.18 2.30 1.98
C VAL A 58 -5.80 3.57 1.24
N ALA A 59 -5.48 3.42 -0.05
CA ALA A 59 -5.36 4.52 -1.00
C ALA A 59 -6.12 4.19 -2.28
N ALA A 60 -6.60 5.21 -2.99
CA ALA A 60 -7.28 5.04 -4.28
C ALA A 60 -6.59 5.89 -5.35
N ARG A 61 -6.55 5.38 -6.58
CA ARG A 61 -6.04 6.11 -7.75
C ARG A 61 -6.89 5.75 -8.97
N GLY A 62 -7.75 6.68 -9.39
CA GLY A 62 -8.76 6.41 -10.42
C GLY A 62 -9.67 5.26 -9.97
N ASP A 63 -9.91 4.30 -10.86
CA ASP A 63 -10.74 3.11 -10.59
C ASP A 63 -9.98 1.97 -9.89
N VAL A 64 -8.87 2.27 -9.23
CA VAL A 64 -8.07 1.26 -8.52
C VAL A 64 -7.98 1.61 -7.05
N GLN A 65 -8.36 0.67 -6.19
CA GLN A 65 -8.15 0.73 -4.76
C GLN A 65 -6.97 -0.16 -4.35
N TYR A 66 -6.16 0.35 -3.43
CA TYR A 66 -5.01 -0.30 -2.85
C TYR A 66 -5.24 -0.49 -1.36
N GLU A 67 -5.24 -1.74 -0.90
CA GLU A 67 -5.46 -2.11 0.50
C GLU A 67 -4.17 -2.75 1.04
N PHE A 68 -3.61 -2.14 2.08
CA PHE A 68 -2.48 -2.67 2.82
C PHE A 68 -3.00 -3.42 4.02
N ASN A 69 -2.64 -4.71 4.11
CA ASN A 69 -3.00 -5.58 5.21
C ASN A 69 -1.75 -6.02 5.96
N ASP A 70 -1.93 -6.23 7.27
CA ASP A 70 -0.87 -6.55 8.19
C ASP A 70 -0.87 -8.05 8.54
N ASP A 71 -0.64 -8.91 7.55
CA ASP A 71 -0.37 -10.35 7.84
C ASP A 71 1.05 -10.55 8.41
N THR A 72 1.91 -9.53 8.33
CA THR A 72 3.30 -9.51 8.82
C THR A 72 3.54 -8.48 9.94
N GLY A 73 2.52 -7.70 10.34
CA GLY A 73 2.50 -6.84 11.52
C GLY A 73 3.27 -5.51 11.48
N GLY A 74 4.09 -5.27 10.44
CA GLY A 74 4.97 -4.10 10.38
C GLY A 74 4.48 -2.97 9.46
N LEU A 75 3.87 -3.29 8.32
CA LEU A 75 3.69 -2.31 7.25
C LEU A 75 2.57 -1.32 7.59
N VAL A 76 1.43 -1.80 8.08
CA VAL A 76 0.30 -0.90 8.40
C VAL A 76 0.66 0.00 9.59
N THR A 77 1.32 -0.56 10.61
CA THR A 77 1.86 0.22 11.73
C THR A 77 2.82 1.32 11.25
N GLN A 78 3.78 0.98 10.39
CA GLN A 78 4.72 1.96 9.83
C GLN A 78 4.01 3.06 9.02
N LEU A 79 2.95 2.70 8.28
CA LEU A 79 2.14 3.66 7.52
C LEU A 79 1.32 4.57 8.45
N ALA A 80 0.81 4.05 9.57
CA ALA A 80 0.09 4.83 10.59
C ALA A 80 0.99 5.92 11.20
N ASP A 81 2.22 5.57 11.53
CA ASP A 81 3.22 6.49 12.10
C ASP A 81 3.58 7.63 11.15
N TRP A 82 3.43 7.44 9.84
CA TRP A 82 3.76 8.47 8.85
C TRP A 82 2.64 9.46 8.56
N VAL A 83 1.39 9.05 8.80
CA VAL A 83 0.19 9.86 8.57
C VAL A 83 -0.24 10.63 9.84
N SER A 84 0.24 10.19 11.01
CA SER A 84 0.07 10.89 12.30
C SER A 84 0.91 12.17 12.38
#